data_AF-A0A961BLG8-F1
#
_entry.id   AF-A0A961BLG8-F1
#
_cell.length_a   1.000
_cell.length_b   1.000
_cell.length_c   1.000
_cell.angle_alpha   90.00
_cell.angle_beta   90.00
_cell.angle_gamma   90.00
#
_symmetry.space_group_name_H-M   'P 1'
#
loop_
_entity.id
_entity.type
_entity.pdbx_description
1 polymer ?
#
loop_
_entity_poly.entity_id
_entity_poly.type
_entity_poly.pdbx_seq_one_letter_code
_entity_poly.pdbx_strand_id
1 'polypeptide(L)'
;FFLTTVGRVQTPTLAVVVEREEQIRRHVARDYWEVHATFLAEAGSYAGKWFDPAWKKDPEDAEKRADRVWTEREALAIAAAVRGQACTVTEESKPSTQASPLLFDLTSLQREANGKFGYSAKTTLALAQSLYERHKALTYPRTDSRHLPEDYLAVARQTFEMLAGGGQGHLAPFAKKALAEGYVKPSKRIFDNTKVS
;
A
#
# COMPACT_ATOMS: atom_id res chain seq x y z
N PHE A 1 2.56 -18.26 41.17
CA PHE A 1 2.98 -18.90 39.91
C PHE A 1 2.39 -18.13 38.74
N PHE A 2 3.20 -17.50 37.90
CA PHE A 2 2.71 -16.96 36.63
C PHE A 2 2.58 -18.12 35.65
N LEU A 3 1.36 -18.40 35.20
CA LEU A 3 1.09 -19.42 34.18
C LEU A 3 1.48 -18.84 32.82
N THR A 4 2.43 -19.47 32.14
CA THR A 4 2.75 -19.14 30.74
C THR A 4 1.70 -19.78 29.84
N THR A 5 0.79 -18.98 29.29
CA THR A 5 -0.26 -19.46 28.40
C THR A 5 0.32 -19.85 27.05
N VAL A 6 0.07 -21.08 26.60
CA VAL A 6 0.45 -21.59 25.28
C VAL A 6 -0.81 -21.88 24.47
N GLY A 7 -0.83 -21.58 23.18
CA GLY A 7 -1.99 -21.89 22.34
C GLY A 7 -1.75 -21.72 20.85
N ARG A 8 -2.54 -22.44 20.04
CA ARG A 8 -2.36 -22.58 18.58
C ARG A 8 -2.41 -21.27 17.78
N VAL A 9 -2.92 -20.18 18.33
CA VAL A 9 -2.97 -18.85 17.68
C VAL A 9 -2.06 -17.85 18.38
N GLN A 10 -2.15 -17.77 19.71
CA GLN A 10 -1.35 -16.82 20.51
C GLN A 10 0.16 -17.06 20.39
N THR A 11 0.58 -18.34 20.42
CA THR A 11 2.01 -18.68 20.41
C THR A 11 2.65 -18.39 19.04
N PRO A 12 2.07 -18.77 17.88
CA PRO A 12 2.60 -18.34 16.59
C PRO A 12 2.58 -16.82 16.39
N THR A 13 1.55 -16.13 16.89
CA THR A 13 1.49 -14.65 16.80
C THR A 13 2.64 -14.00 17.57
N LEU A 14 2.95 -14.49 18.77
CA LEU A 14 4.09 -14.04 19.55
C LEU A 14 5.41 -14.37 18.84
N ALA A 15 5.53 -15.57 18.25
CA ALA A 15 6.73 -15.99 17.53
C ALA A 15 7.08 -15.02 16.39
N VAL A 16 6.11 -14.55 15.60
CA VAL A 16 6.34 -13.55 14.53
C VAL A 16 6.98 -12.26 15.07
N VAL A 17 6.57 -11.81 16.27
CA VAL A 17 7.13 -10.60 16.90
C VAL A 17 8.56 -10.87 17.39
N VAL A 18 8.78 -12.02 18.02
CA VAL A 18 10.11 -12.43 18.53
C VAL A 18 11.09 -12.60 17.39
N GLU A 19 10.72 -13.27 16.30
CA GLU A 19 11.56 -13.46 15.11
C GLU A 19 11.95 -12.12 14.48
N ARG A 20 11.01 -11.18 14.38
CA ARG A 20 11.32 -9.82 13.89
C ARG A 20 12.27 -9.08 14.83
N GLU A 21 12.07 -9.19 16.13
CA GLU A 21 12.97 -8.58 17.13
C GLU A 21 14.39 -9.19 17.06
N GLU A 22 14.50 -10.51 16.88
CA GLU A 22 15.78 -11.18 16.66
C GLU A 22 16.48 -10.70 15.38
N GLN A 23 15.73 -10.54 14.29
CA GLN A 23 16.26 -9.97 13.05
C GLN A 23 16.79 -8.55 13.26
N ILE A 24 16.06 -7.70 13.98
CA ILE A 24 16.49 -6.34 14.32
C ILE A 24 17.76 -6.37 15.17
N ARG A 25 17.84 -7.23 16.18
CA ARG A 25 19.01 -7.37 17.06
C ARG A 25 20.25 -7.92 16.34
N ARG A 26 20.05 -8.81 15.37
CA ARG A 26 21.13 -9.40 14.56
C ARG A 26 21.53 -8.51 13.37
N HIS A 27 20.76 -7.46 13.07
CA HIS A 27 21.07 -6.56 11.97
C HIS A 27 22.37 -5.82 12.26
N VAL A 28 23.34 -5.97 11.37
CA VAL A 28 24.59 -5.22 11.37
C VAL A 28 24.50 -4.20 10.24
N ALA A 29 24.44 -2.92 10.60
CA ALA A 29 24.44 -1.84 9.63
C ALA A 29 25.75 -1.86 8.82
N ARG A 30 25.64 -1.63 7.50
CA ARG A 30 26.78 -1.56 6.58
C ARG A 30 26.70 -0.25 5.82
N ASP A 31 27.81 0.47 5.81
CA ASP A 31 27.91 1.70 5.05
C ASP A 31 27.90 1.40 3.54
N TYR A 32 27.19 2.25 2.82
CA TYR A 32 27.21 2.31 1.37
C TYR A 32 27.06 3.77 0.93
N TRP A 33 27.46 4.03 -0.30
CA TRP A 33 27.42 5.35 -0.91
C TRP A 33 26.49 5.30 -2.11
N GLU A 34 25.74 6.39 -2.31
CA GLU A 34 24.99 6.65 -3.53
C GLU A 34 25.65 7.81 -4.26
N VAL A 35 25.74 7.71 -5.59
CA VAL A 35 26.24 8.80 -6.42
C VAL A 35 25.05 9.50 -7.08
N HIS A 36 24.86 10.78 -6.72
CA HIS A 36 23.83 11.65 -7.28
C HIS A 36 24.46 12.66 -8.22
N ALA A 37 23.81 12.92 -9.35
CA ALA A 37 24.24 13.90 -10.35
C ALA A 37 23.08 14.83 -10.70
N THR A 38 23.41 16.09 -11.00
CA THR A 38 22.46 17.07 -11.52
C THR A 38 22.69 17.24 -13.01
N PHE A 39 21.63 17.07 -13.79
CA PHE A 39 21.63 17.19 -15.25
C PHE A 39 20.90 18.46 -15.64
N LEU A 40 21.47 19.20 -16.60
CA LEU A 40 20.84 20.37 -17.20
C LEU A 40 20.11 19.94 -18.47
N ALA A 41 18.83 20.30 -18.57
CA ALA A 41 18.00 20.17 -19.75
C ALA A 41 17.40 21.54 -20.13
N GLU A 42 16.83 21.65 -21.33
CA GLU A 42 16.22 22.89 -21.82
C GLU A 42 15.14 23.42 -20.85
N ALA A 43 14.35 22.52 -20.27
CA ALA A 43 13.27 22.85 -19.34
C ALA A 43 13.73 23.03 -17.87
N GLY A 44 15.03 22.92 -17.58
CA GLY A 44 15.59 23.08 -16.23
C GLY A 44 16.53 21.95 -15.82
N SER A 45 16.87 21.91 -14.53
CA SER A 45 17.75 20.90 -13.96
C SER A 45 16.99 19.77 -13.27
N TYR A 46 17.48 18.54 -13.37
CA TYR A 46 16.94 17.40 -12.62
C TYR A 46 18.04 16.55 -11.99
N ALA A 47 17.71 15.82 -10.92
CA ALA A 47 18.63 14.90 -10.26
C ALA A 47 18.50 13.50 -10.85
N GLY A 48 19.63 12.82 -11.05
CA GLY A 48 19.68 11.39 -11.33
C GLY A 48 20.57 10.68 -10.34
N LYS A 49 20.26 9.40 -10.10
CA LYS A 49 21.04 8.51 -9.25
C LYS A 49 21.78 7.51 -10.13
N TRP A 50 23.05 7.31 -9.87
CA TRP A 50 23.85 6.31 -10.53
C TRP A 50 23.35 4.89 -10.21
N PHE A 51 23.47 4.00 -11.18
CA PHE A 51 23.29 2.58 -10.97
C PHE A 51 24.33 1.82 -11.81
N ASP A 52 24.75 0.66 -11.35
CA ASP A 52 25.63 -0.25 -12.08
C ASP A 52 24.83 -0.99 -13.18
N PRO A 53 25.09 -0.74 -14.48
CA PRO A 53 24.41 -1.43 -15.57
C PRO A 53 24.78 -2.92 -15.66
N ALA A 54 25.90 -3.34 -15.04
CA ALA A 54 26.33 -4.73 -14.98
C ALA A 54 25.78 -5.47 -13.75
N TRP A 55 25.03 -4.79 -12.88
CA TRP A 55 24.50 -5.38 -11.65
C TRP A 55 23.61 -6.59 -11.94
N LYS A 56 23.83 -7.65 -11.17
CA LYS A 56 22.96 -8.82 -11.10
C LYS A 56 22.57 -9.06 -9.65
N LYS A 57 21.33 -9.49 -9.45
CA LYS A 57 20.81 -9.82 -8.13
C LYS A 57 21.67 -10.91 -7.48
N ASP A 58 22.29 -10.58 -6.36
CA ASP A 58 23.01 -11.52 -5.52
C ASP A 58 21.99 -12.27 -4.65
N PRO A 59 21.86 -13.61 -4.76
CA PRO A 59 20.94 -14.37 -3.91
C PRO A 59 21.39 -14.44 -2.45
N GLU A 60 22.68 -14.23 -2.17
CA GLU A 60 23.27 -14.37 -0.83
C GLU A 60 23.32 -13.04 -0.05
N ASP A 61 23.19 -11.90 -0.75
CA ASP A 61 23.25 -10.57 -0.13
C ASP A 61 22.13 -9.65 -0.65
N ALA A 62 21.02 -9.64 0.09
CA ALA A 62 19.86 -8.79 -0.21
C ALA A 62 20.15 -7.27 -0.10
N GLU A 63 21.24 -6.87 0.55
CA GLU A 63 21.63 -5.47 0.68
C GLU A 63 22.37 -4.96 -0.56
N LYS A 64 22.88 -5.85 -1.44
CA LYS A 64 23.46 -5.46 -2.73
C LYS A 64 22.36 -5.05 -3.69
N ARG A 65 22.34 -3.77 -4.04
CA ARG A 65 21.43 -3.19 -5.04
C ARG A 65 22.24 -2.48 -6.12
N ALA A 66 21.65 -2.31 -7.29
CA ALA A 66 22.32 -1.68 -8.43
C ALA A 66 22.78 -0.24 -8.15
N ASP A 67 22.12 0.45 -7.23
CA ASP A 67 22.35 1.85 -6.88
C ASP A 67 23.27 2.07 -5.67
N ARG A 68 23.84 1.00 -5.10
CA ARG A 68 24.69 1.06 -3.90
C ARG A 68 26.15 0.76 -4.22
N VAL A 69 27.02 1.67 -3.83
CA VAL A 69 28.48 1.51 -3.90
C VAL A 69 29.02 1.20 -2.51
N TRP A 70 29.86 0.17 -2.36
CA TRP A 70 30.28 -0.32 -1.04
C TRP A 70 31.55 0.33 -0.50
N THR A 71 32.19 1.19 -1.26
CA THR A 71 33.37 1.94 -0.81
C THR A 71 33.30 3.40 -1.23
N GLU A 72 33.67 4.30 -0.33
CA GLU A 72 33.73 5.74 -0.62
C GLU A 72 34.66 6.05 -1.81
N ARG A 73 35.81 5.37 -1.87
CA ARG A 73 36.81 5.54 -2.93
C ARG A 73 36.21 5.28 -4.32
N GLU A 74 35.41 4.23 -4.45
CA GLU A 74 34.74 3.89 -5.70
C GLU A 74 33.67 4.91 -6.05
N ALA A 75 32.85 5.35 -5.08
CA ALA A 75 31.85 6.38 -5.28
C ALA A 75 32.47 7.72 -5.75
N LEU A 76 33.60 8.12 -5.13
CA LEU A 76 34.35 9.30 -5.53
C LEU A 76 34.98 9.15 -6.91
N ALA A 77 35.49 7.96 -7.27
CA ALA A 77 36.04 7.69 -8.59
C ALA A 77 34.97 7.80 -9.68
N ILE A 78 33.78 7.22 -9.45
CA ILE A 78 32.62 7.35 -10.35
C ILE A 78 32.25 8.83 -10.51
N ALA A 79 32.08 9.55 -9.39
CA ALA A 79 31.70 10.96 -9.41
C ALA A 79 32.75 11.84 -10.14
N ALA A 80 34.04 11.57 -9.95
CA ALA A 80 35.11 12.30 -10.62
C ALA A 80 35.15 12.01 -12.13
N ALA A 81 34.92 10.76 -12.55
CA ALA A 81 34.95 10.36 -13.95
C ALA A 81 33.87 11.03 -14.81
N VAL A 82 32.70 11.32 -14.23
CA VAL A 82 31.55 11.89 -14.95
C VAL A 82 31.35 13.39 -14.73
N ARG A 83 32.11 14.01 -13.81
CA ARG A 83 31.92 15.42 -13.46
C ARG A 83 32.20 16.34 -14.65
N GLY A 84 31.22 17.18 -15.00
CA GLY A 84 31.32 18.13 -16.11
C GLY A 84 31.31 17.48 -17.50
N GLN A 85 31.08 16.17 -17.58
CA GLN A 85 30.98 15.47 -18.86
C GLN A 85 29.59 15.64 -19.46
N ALA A 86 29.53 15.70 -20.79
CA ALA A 86 28.27 15.59 -21.51
C ALA A 86 27.74 14.15 -21.43
N CYS A 87 26.42 13.99 -21.38
CA CYS A 87 25.76 12.69 -21.35
C CYS A 87 24.65 12.61 -22.39
N THR A 88 24.36 11.39 -22.84
CA THR A 88 23.19 11.11 -23.67
C THR A 88 22.02 10.71 -22.77
N VAL A 89 20.85 11.28 -23.01
CA VAL A 89 19.61 10.95 -22.30
C VAL A 89 18.75 10.07 -23.19
N THR A 90 18.20 9.01 -22.62
CA THR A 90 17.15 8.19 -23.23
C THR A 90 15.90 8.27 -22.39
N GLU A 91 14.76 8.54 -23.01
CA GLU A 91 13.47 8.61 -22.34
C GLU A 91 12.59 7.44 -22.78
N GLU A 92 11.94 6.79 -21.82
CA GLU A 92 10.87 5.84 -22.08
C GLU A 92 9.64 6.25 -21.27
N SER A 93 8.51 6.46 -21.95
CA SER A 93 7.23 6.75 -21.32
C SER A 93 6.24 5.62 -21.61
N LYS A 94 5.70 5.03 -20.55
CA LYS A 94 4.71 3.96 -20.62
C LYS A 94 3.48 4.37 -19.82
N PRO A 95 2.28 4.39 -20.43
CA PRO A 95 1.05 4.58 -19.68
C PRO A 95 0.92 3.50 -18.60
N SER A 96 0.70 3.94 -17.35
CA SER A 96 0.38 3.05 -16.24
C SER A 96 -1.03 3.33 -15.77
N THR A 97 -1.82 2.28 -15.56
CA THR A 97 -3.17 2.39 -15.02
C THR A 97 -3.22 1.74 -13.64
N GLN A 98 -3.74 2.48 -12.66
CA GLN A 98 -3.94 1.96 -11.31
C GLN A 98 -5.44 1.81 -11.05
N ALA A 99 -5.88 0.58 -10.82
CA ALA A 99 -7.26 0.32 -10.42
C ALA A 99 -7.50 0.79 -8.98
N SER A 100 -8.76 1.13 -8.65
CA SER A 100 -9.16 1.42 -7.28
C SER A 100 -8.89 0.21 -6.37
N PRO A 101 -8.61 0.42 -5.08
CA PRO A 101 -8.59 -0.66 -4.09
C PRO A 101 -9.89 -1.46 -4.10
N LEU A 102 -9.82 -2.72 -3.65
CA LEU A 102 -11.02 -3.52 -3.39
C LEU A 102 -11.77 -2.98 -2.16
N LEU A 103 -13.02 -3.42 -1.99
CA LEU A 103 -13.83 -3.10 -0.80
C LEU A 103 -13.15 -3.60 0.48
N PHE A 104 -13.62 -3.16 1.64
CA PHE A 104 -13.03 -3.61 2.91
C PHE A 104 -13.57 -4.97 3.33
N ASP A 105 -12.66 -5.87 3.69
CA ASP A 105 -12.91 -6.94 4.67
C ASP A 105 -12.56 -6.43 6.08
N LEU A 106 -12.80 -7.23 7.13
CA LEU A 106 -12.49 -6.81 8.49
C LEU A 106 -11.00 -6.50 8.68
N THR A 107 -10.11 -7.30 8.10
CA THR A 107 -8.66 -7.17 8.28
C THR A 107 -8.11 -5.89 7.66
N SER A 108 -8.52 -5.59 6.43
CA SER A 108 -8.15 -4.38 5.70
C SER A 108 -8.77 -3.13 6.31
N LEU A 109 -10.01 -3.20 6.81
CA LEU A 109 -10.61 -2.11 7.58
C LEU A 109 -9.81 -1.83 8.86
N GLN A 110 -9.42 -2.88 9.60
CA GLN A 110 -8.60 -2.73 10.80
C GLN A 110 -7.23 -2.12 10.50
N ARG A 111 -6.56 -2.53 9.41
CA ARG A 111 -5.28 -1.96 8.97
C ARG A 111 -5.42 -0.49 8.58
N GLU A 112 -6.43 -0.15 7.78
CA GLU A 112 -6.68 1.22 7.33
C GLU A 112 -7.01 2.15 8.51
N ALA A 113 -7.88 1.70 9.42
CA ALA A 113 -8.24 2.46 10.62
C ALA A 113 -7.06 2.63 11.58
N ASN A 114 -6.18 1.63 11.69
CA ASN A 114 -4.95 1.74 12.45
C ASN A 114 -3.99 2.77 11.83
N GLY A 115 -3.74 2.68 10.52
CA GLY A 115 -2.85 3.59 9.81
C GLY A 115 -3.32 5.05 9.81
N LYS A 116 -4.63 5.28 9.69
CA LYS A 116 -5.21 6.63 9.64
C LYS A 116 -5.50 7.24 11.01
N PHE A 117 -5.98 6.42 11.96
CA PHE A 117 -6.54 6.93 13.22
C PHE A 117 -5.90 6.30 14.46
N GLY A 118 -4.94 5.39 14.33
CA GLY A 118 -4.31 4.70 15.45
C GLY A 118 -5.24 3.71 16.17
N TYR A 119 -6.40 3.37 15.59
CA TYR A 119 -7.34 2.46 16.24
C TYR A 119 -6.79 1.03 16.34
N SER A 120 -6.98 0.40 17.50
CA SER A 120 -6.70 -1.02 17.67
C SER A 120 -7.69 -1.86 16.88
N ALA A 121 -7.31 -3.10 16.53
CA ALA A 121 -8.23 -4.05 15.88
C ALA A 121 -9.54 -4.25 16.67
N LYS A 122 -9.46 -4.27 18.01
CA LYS A 122 -10.61 -4.37 18.92
C LYS A 122 -11.51 -3.14 18.83
N THR A 123 -10.94 -1.95 18.84
CA THR A 123 -11.67 -0.68 18.74
C THR A 123 -12.42 -0.58 17.41
N THR A 124 -11.72 -0.85 16.30
CA THR A 124 -12.32 -0.81 14.96
C THR A 124 -13.48 -1.80 14.84
N LEU A 125 -13.32 -3.03 15.34
CA LEU A 125 -14.40 -4.02 15.34
C LEU A 125 -15.61 -3.58 16.18
N ALA A 126 -15.38 -3.00 17.36
CA ALA A 126 -16.46 -2.50 18.21
C ALA A 126 -17.26 -1.37 17.54
N LEU A 127 -16.57 -0.43 16.89
CA LEU A 127 -17.20 0.65 16.13
C LEU A 127 -17.99 0.11 14.92
N ALA A 128 -17.38 -0.79 14.14
CA ALA A 128 -18.03 -1.40 12.99
C ALA A 128 -19.28 -2.19 13.41
N GLN A 129 -19.23 -2.93 14.52
CA GLN A 129 -20.42 -3.60 15.06
C GLN A 129 -21.50 -2.64 15.49
N SER A 130 -21.16 -1.52 16.14
CA SER A 130 -22.15 -0.49 16.47
C SER A 130 -22.81 0.06 15.19
N LEU A 131 -22.03 0.33 14.15
CA LEU A 131 -22.54 0.81 12.87
C LEU A 131 -23.45 -0.21 12.18
N TYR A 132 -23.16 -1.50 12.29
CA TYR A 132 -23.98 -2.59 11.77
C TYR A 132 -25.26 -2.82 12.57
N GLU A 133 -25.15 -2.97 13.88
CA GLU A 133 -26.24 -3.44 14.74
C GLU A 133 -27.19 -2.30 15.11
N ARG A 134 -26.63 -1.17 15.53
CA ARG A 134 -27.38 -0.01 16.06
C ARG A 134 -27.77 0.99 14.98
N HIS A 135 -26.84 1.31 14.08
CA HIS A 135 -27.03 2.40 13.12
C HIS A 135 -27.42 1.93 11.71
N LYS A 136 -27.32 0.63 11.42
CA LYS A 136 -27.61 0.04 10.10
C LYS A 136 -26.90 0.76 8.95
N ALA A 137 -25.69 1.24 9.20
CA ALA A 137 -24.94 2.11 8.29
C ALA A 137 -23.98 1.36 7.35
N LEU A 138 -23.71 0.09 7.63
CA LEU A 138 -22.81 -0.76 6.83
C LEU A 138 -23.31 -2.21 6.81
N THR A 139 -22.77 -3.03 5.91
CA THR A 139 -23.02 -4.48 5.81
C THR A 139 -22.27 -5.25 6.91
N TYR A 140 -22.52 -6.56 7.05
CA TYR A 140 -21.93 -7.37 8.12
C TYR A 140 -20.39 -7.22 8.21
N PRO A 141 -19.84 -6.71 9.33
CA PRO A 141 -18.45 -6.24 9.35
C PRO A 141 -17.45 -7.32 9.76
N ARG A 142 -17.88 -8.57 10.00
CA ARG A 142 -17.00 -9.71 10.31
C ARG A 142 -16.83 -10.63 9.10
N THR A 143 -16.80 -10.06 7.91
CA THR A 143 -16.53 -10.77 6.66
C THR A 143 -15.03 -10.75 6.33
N ASP A 144 -14.56 -11.82 5.71
CA ASP A 144 -13.27 -11.93 5.03
C ASP A 144 -13.40 -11.64 3.51
N SER A 145 -14.62 -11.39 3.01
CA SER A 145 -14.86 -11.04 1.62
C SER A 145 -14.62 -9.55 1.37
N ARG A 146 -14.06 -9.28 0.19
CA ARG A 146 -13.92 -7.93 -0.38
C ARG A 146 -14.87 -7.69 -1.57
N HIS A 147 -15.92 -8.50 -1.67
CA HIS A 147 -16.91 -8.46 -2.75
C HIS A 147 -18.32 -8.30 -2.18
N LEU A 148 -19.24 -7.87 -3.03
CA LEU A 148 -20.67 -7.83 -2.78
C LEU A 148 -21.37 -8.92 -3.62
N PRO A 149 -22.55 -9.38 -3.19
CA PRO A 149 -23.43 -10.18 -4.04
C PRO A 149 -23.82 -9.46 -5.34
N GLU A 150 -24.11 -10.20 -6.40
CA GLU A 150 -24.46 -9.63 -7.71
C GLU A 150 -25.78 -8.86 -7.72
N ASP A 151 -26.72 -9.23 -6.83
CA ASP A 151 -27.98 -8.54 -6.61
C ASP A 151 -27.83 -7.21 -5.85
N TYR A 152 -26.67 -6.93 -5.26
CA TYR A 152 -26.40 -5.67 -4.55
C TYR A 152 -26.14 -4.48 -5.46
N LEU A 153 -26.12 -4.65 -6.78
CA LEU A 153 -25.88 -3.55 -7.72
C LEU A 153 -26.88 -2.40 -7.53
N ALA A 154 -28.16 -2.73 -7.34
CA ALA A 154 -29.22 -1.74 -7.10
C ALA A 154 -29.02 -1.03 -5.75
N VAL A 155 -28.66 -1.77 -4.71
CA VAL A 155 -28.39 -1.22 -3.37
C VAL A 155 -27.19 -0.28 -3.38
N ALA A 156 -26.13 -0.66 -4.09
CA ALA A 156 -24.95 0.19 -4.29
C ALA A 156 -25.35 1.50 -5.00
N ARG A 157 -26.15 1.44 -6.07
CA ARG A 157 -26.63 2.63 -6.77
C ARG A 157 -27.44 3.56 -5.85
N GLN A 158 -28.39 3.00 -5.09
CA GLN A 158 -29.18 3.76 -4.10
C GLN A 158 -28.30 4.40 -3.03
N THR A 159 -27.23 3.70 -2.60
CA THR A 159 -26.27 4.25 -1.62
C THR A 159 -25.54 5.45 -2.20
N PHE A 160 -25.12 5.40 -3.46
CA PHE A 160 -24.52 6.55 -4.15
C PHE A 160 -25.51 7.72 -4.31
N GLU A 161 -26.78 7.45 -4.61
CA GLU A 161 -27.82 8.49 -4.68
C GLU A 161 -28.03 9.18 -3.34
N MET A 162 -28.08 8.41 -2.26
CA MET A 162 -28.15 8.92 -0.89
C MET A 162 -26.93 9.80 -0.55
N LEU A 163 -25.72 9.37 -0.92
CA LEU A 163 -24.50 10.15 -0.69
C LEU A 163 -24.44 11.43 -1.56
N ALA A 164 -25.00 11.38 -2.77
CA ALA A 164 -25.08 12.53 -3.67
C ALA A 164 -26.05 13.61 -3.19
N GLY A 165 -27.15 13.22 -2.54
CA GLY A 165 -28.19 14.12 -2.02
C GLY A 165 -28.12 14.41 -0.51
N GLY A 166 -27.35 13.62 0.26
CA GLY A 166 -27.31 13.68 1.71
C GLY A 166 -26.40 14.79 2.28
N GLY A 167 -26.43 14.93 3.61
CA GLY A 167 -25.66 15.94 4.35
C GLY A 167 -24.14 15.72 4.41
N GLN A 168 -23.60 14.69 3.77
CA GLN A 168 -22.16 14.43 3.72
C GLN A 168 -21.51 15.20 2.55
N GLY A 169 -21.39 16.52 2.72
CA GLY A 169 -20.98 17.45 1.66
C GLY A 169 -19.65 17.12 0.99
N HIS A 170 -18.71 16.46 1.69
CA HIS A 170 -17.42 16.08 1.12
C HIS A 170 -17.50 14.86 0.18
N LEU A 171 -18.51 13.99 0.31
CA LEU A 171 -18.70 12.82 -0.57
C LEU A 171 -19.60 13.11 -1.77
N ALA A 172 -20.51 14.07 -1.62
CA ALA A 172 -21.53 14.36 -2.62
C ALA A 172 -20.97 14.62 -4.05
N PRO A 173 -19.88 15.38 -4.26
CA PRO A 173 -19.32 15.59 -5.60
C PRO A 173 -18.85 14.29 -6.26
N PHE A 174 -18.22 13.40 -5.49
CA PHE A 174 -17.71 12.13 -6.00
C PHE A 174 -18.84 11.15 -6.31
N ALA A 175 -19.87 11.11 -5.46
CA ALA A 175 -21.04 10.29 -5.70
C ALA A 175 -21.80 10.73 -6.96
N LYS A 176 -22.00 12.04 -7.15
CA LYS A 176 -22.61 12.60 -8.38
C LYS A 176 -21.82 12.22 -9.62
N LYS A 177 -20.49 12.36 -9.59
CA LYS A 177 -19.61 11.96 -10.70
C LYS A 177 -19.75 10.47 -11.01
N ALA A 178 -19.70 9.62 -10.00
CA ALA A 178 -19.80 8.17 -10.16
C ALA A 178 -21.14 7.72 -10.76
N LEU A 179 -22.24 8.40 -10.40
CA LEU A 179 -23.55 8.16 -11.01
C LEU A 179 -23.61 8.64 -12.46
N ALA A 180 -23.11 9.85 -12.74
CA ALA A 180 -23.13 10.44 -14.08
C ALA A 180 -22.26 9.66 -15.08
N GLU A 181 -21.09 9.19 -14.66
CA GLU A 181 -20.16 8.44 -15.50
C GLU A 181 -20.37 6.91 -15.46
N GLY A 182 -21.39 6.43 -14.75
CA GLY A 182 -21.77 5.01 -14.74
C GLY A 182 -20.73 4.08 -14.10
N TYR A 183 -20.08 4.53 -13.02
CA TYR A 183 -19.08 3.72 -12.31
C TYR A 183 -19.70 2.53 -11.56
N VAL A 184 -20.96 2.66 -11.13
CA VAL A 184 -21.73 1.58 -10.50
C VAL A 184 -22.33 0.68 -11.57
N LYS A 185 -21.54 -0.31 -12.00
CA LYS A 185 -21.86 -1.26 -13.05
C LYS A 185 -21.46 -2.69 -12.66
N PRO A 186 -22.04 -3.73 -13.30
CA PRO A 186 -21.61 -5.11 -13.07
C PRO A 186 -20.11 -5.27 -13.28
N SER A 187 -19.42 -5.83 -12.29
CA SER A 187 -17.98 -6.07 -12.35
C SER A 187 -17.62 -7.18 -11.39
N LYS A 188 -17.01 -8.26 -11.87
CA LYS A 188 -16.55 -9.37 -11.03
C LYS A 188 -15.47 -8.99 -10.01
N ARG A 189 -14.86 -7.79 -10.16
CA ARG A 189 -13.96 -7.23 -9.14
C ARG A 189 -14.69 -6.75 -7.89
N ILE A 190 -15.98 -6.41 -8.01
CA ILE A 190 -16.79 -5.82 -6.94
C ILE A 190 -17.97 -6.73 -6.59
N PHE A 191 -18.69 -7.23 -7.59
CA PHE A 191 -19.90 -8.02 -7.47
C PHE A 191 -19.64 -9.46 -7.95
N ASP A 192 -19.47 -10.40 -7.02
CA ASP A 192 -19.17 -11.80 -7.33
C ASP A 192 -19.67 -12.75 -6.23
N ASN A 193 -20.77 -13.46 -6.51
CA ASN A 193 -21.40 -14.39 -5.57
C ASN A 193 -20.47 -15.53 -5.13
N THR A 194 -19.47 -15.91 -5.94
CA THR A 194 -18.53 -16.99 -5.60
C THR A 194 -17.47 -16.57 -4.58
N LYS A 195 -17.39 -15.27 -4.29
CA LYS A 195 -16.41 -14.65 -3.40
C LYS A 195 -17.03 -14.04 -2.15
N VAL A 196 -18.36 -14.13 -1.98
CA VAL A 196 -19.05 -13.71 -0.76
C VAL A 196 -19.06 -14.88 0.22
N SER A 197 -18.76 -14.59 1.49
CA SER A 197 -18.74 -15.53 2.61
C SER A 197 -19.91 -15.35 3.56
#